data_AF-A0A562NZE0-F1
#
_entry.id   AF-A0A562NZE0-F1
#
_cell.length_a   1.000
_cell.length_b   1.000
_cell.length_c   1.000
_cell.angle_alpha   90.00
_cell.angle_beta   90.00
_cell.angle_gamma   90.00
#
_symmetry.space_group_name_H-M   'P 1'
#
loop_
_entity.id
_entity.type
_entity.pdbx_description
1 polymer ?
#
loop_
_entity_poly.entity_id
_entity_poly.type
_entity_poly.pdbx_seq_one_letter_code
_entity_poly.pdbx_strand_id
1 'polypeptide(L)'
;MADEPETEAARVRDAERLKSLEHRLAQKIDDGPKEVVMDKYHQANIAWRMVTELVAGLAIGFGIGFGLDTLFSTMPLFLVIFVLLGLVAGVKTMMRTANEIGKTPGRPGDDKGE
;
A
#
# COMPACT_ATOMS: atom_id res chain seq x y z
N MET A 1 -48.19 -9.98 32.25
CA MET A 1 -47.04 -10.79 32.72
C MET A 1 -47.07 -12.14 32.01
N ALA A 2 -47.01 -12.13 30.67
CA ALA A 2 -47.11 -13.33 29.85
C ALA A 2 -46.52 -13.03 28.47
N ASP A 3 -45.19 -12.99 28.37
CA ASP A 3 -44.47 -12.95 27.08
C ASP A 3 -43.09 -13.63 27.17
N GLU A 4 -42.86 -14.42 28.22
CA GLU A 4 -41.56 -15.05 28.51
C GLU A 4 -41.26 -16.37 27.75
N PRO A 5 -42.24 -17.23 27.35
CA PRO A 5 -41.88 -18.49 26.69
C PRO A 5 -41.44 -18.30 25.23
N GLU A 6 -41.98 -17.30 24.51
CA GLU A 6 -41.60 -17.04 23.12
C GLU A 6 -40.20 -16.41 23.00
N THR A 7 -39.85 -15.54 23.95
CA THR A 7 -38.53 -14.89 24.03
C THR A 7 -37.43 -15.87 24.43
N GLU A 8 -37.73 -16.87 25.27
CA GLU A 8 -36.78 -17.93 25.60
C GLU A 8 -36.52 -18.86 24.40
N ALA A 9 -37.57 -19.26 23.68
CA ALA A 9 -37.44 -20.04 22.45
C ALA A 9 -36.69 -19.28 21.35
N ALA A 10 -36.85 -17.95 21.27
CA ALA A 10 -36.06 -17.11 20.36
C ALA A 10 -34.57 -17.09 20.73
N ARG A 11 -34.24 -16.91 22.01
CA ARG A 11 -32.86 -16.94 22.51
C ARG A 11 -32.15 -18.27 22.23
N VAL A 12 -32.86 -19.39 22.37
CA VAL A 12 -32.31 -20.73 22.06
C VAL A 12 -32.00 -20.88 20.57
N ARG A 13 -32.92 -20.43 19.69
CA ARG A 13 -32.68 -20.44 18.22
C ARG A 13 -31.52 -19.54 17.82
N ASP A 14 -31.39 -18.39 18.45
CA ASP A 14 -30.29 -17.45 18.17
C ASP A 14 -28.95 -17.99 18.69
N ALA A 15 -28.93 -18.65 19.86
CA ALA A 15 -27.75 -19.36 20.35
C ALA A 15 -27.31 -20.48 19.41
N GLU A 16 -28.25 -21.22 18.83
CA GLU A 16 -27.97 -22.28 17.86
C GLU A 16 -27.44 -21.73 16.53
N ARG A 17 -28.00 -20.60 16.06
CA ARG A 17 -27.46 -19.86 14.91
C ARG A 17 -26.04 -19.37 15.18
N LEU A 18 -25.77 -18.77 16.34
CA LEU A 18 -24.44 -18.30 16.72
C LEU A 18 -23.43 -19.45 16.74
N LYS A 19 -23.79 -20.59 17.34
CA LYS A 19 -22.94 -21.79 17.36
C LYS A 19 -22.64 -22.33 15.95
N SER A 20 -23.63 -22.28 15.04
CA SER A 20 -23.41 -22.66 13.65
C SER A 20 -22.50 -21.68 12.90
N LEU A 21 -22.56 -20.40 13.23
CA LEU A 21 -21.67 -19.37 12.66
C LEU A 21 -20.25 -19.52 13.19
N GLU A 22 -20.08 -19.78 14.49
CA GLU A 22 -18.79 -20.08 15.12
C GLU A 22 -18.14 -21.31 14.49
N HIS A 23 -18.90 -22.40 14.27
CA HIS A 23 -18.38 -23.58 13.61
C HIS A 23 -17.95 -23.31 12.16
N ARG A 24 -18.75 -22.54 11.40
CA ARG A 24 -18.41 -22.14 10.02
C ARG A 24 -17.23 -21.16 9.97
N LEU A 25 -17.09 -20.33 11.00
CA LEU A 25 -15.97 -19.40 11.13
C LEU A 25 -14.69 -20.15 11.50
N ALA A 26 -14.74 -21.08 12.45
CA ALA A 26 -13.62 -21.95 12.80
C ALA A 26 -13.11 -22.74 11.59
N GLN A 27 -14.02 -23.31 10.77
CA GLN A 27 -13.66 -23.97 9.52
C GLN A 27 -13.04 -23.04 8.47
N LYS A 28 -13.44 -21.76 8.43
CA LYS A 28 -12.85 -20.76 7.51
C LYS A 28 -11.57 -20.13 8.04
N ILE A 29 -11.33 -20.16 9.34
CA ILE A 29 -10.09 -19.69 9.96
C ILE A 29 -8.97 -20.72 9.72
N ASP A 30 -9.30 -22.01 9.64
CA ASP A 30 -8.35 -23.10 9.32
C ASP A 30 -7.85 -23.04 7.86
N ASP A 31 -8.64 -22.45 6.95
CA ASP A 31 -8.23 -22.08 5.58
C ASP A 31 -7.32 -20.82 5.54
N GLY A 32 -6.85 -20.36 6.70
CA GLY A 32 -5.93 -19.24 6.87
C GLY A 32 -6.53 -17.89 6.44
N PRO A 33 -6.08 -16.76 7.01
CA PRO A 33 -6.31 -15.48 6.38
C PRO A 33 -5.83 -15.56 4.92
N LYS A 34 -6.60 -15.00 3.99
CA LYS A 34 -6.15 -14.75 2.61
C LYS A 34 -5.01 -13.70 2.62
N GLU A 35 -3.87 -14.02 3.22
CA GLU A 35 -2.67 -13.19 3.33
C GLU A 35 -2.20 -12.73 1.94
N VAL A 36 -2.37 -13.59 0.93
CA VAL A 36 -1.92 -13.36 -0.46
C VAL A 36 -2.61 -12.17 -1.14
N VAL A 37 -3.81 -11.77 -0.70
CA VAL A 37 -4.56 -10.68 -1.34
C VAL A 37 -4.16 -9.32 -0.74
N MET A 38 -3.99 -9.22 0.58
CA MET A 38 -3.53 -7.98 1.23
C MET A 38 -2.08 -7.63 0.87
N ASP A 39 -1.20 -8.63 0.75
CA ASP A 39 0.21 -8.42 0.37
C ASP A 39 0.36 -7.91 -1.07
N LYS A 40 -0.46 -8.41 -2.01
CA LYS A 40 -0.44 -7.95 -3.41
C LYS A 40 -0.85 -6.48 -3.53
N TYR A 41 -1.82 -6.02 -2.74
CA TYR A 41 -2.20 -4.61 -2.74
C TYR A 41 -1.12 -3.71 -2.15
N HIS A 42 -0.43 -4.16 -1.10
CA HIS A 42 0.72 -3.43 -0.55
C HIS A 42 1.84 -3.29 -1.59
N GLN A 43 2.25 -4.38 -2.24
CA GLN A 43 3.31 -4.35 -3.26
C GLN A 43 2.92 -3.48 -4.47
N ALA A 44 1.66 -3.52 -4.90
CA ALA A 44 1.17 -2.69 -6.00
C ALA A 44 1.22 -1.19 -5.66
N ASN A 45 0.82 -0.80 -4.44
CA ASN A 45 0.88 0.60 -3.99
C ASN A 45 2.32 1.12 -3.93
N ILE A 46 3.27 0.27 -3.52
CA ILE A 46 4.70 0.60 -3.53
C ILE A 46 5.20 0.84 -4.95
N ALA A 47 4.92 -0.08 -5.87
CA ALA A 47 5.33 0.05 -7.27
C ALA A 47 4.74 1.31 -7.92
N TRP A 48 3.45 1.57 -7.70
CA TRP A 48 2.77 2.76 -8.18
C TRP A 48 3.41 4.05 -7.64
N ARG A 49 3.71 4.10 -6.34
CA ARG A 49 4.32 5.28 -5.71
C ARG A 49 5.69 5.59 -6.34
N MET A 50 6.52 4.59 -6.56
CA MET A 50 7.82 4.76 -7.24
C MET A 50 7.67 5.38 -8.64
N VAL A 51 6.67 4.95 -9.42
CA VAL A 51 6.37 5.53 -10.74
C VAL A 51 5.94 6.99 -10.59
N THR A 52 5.01 7.28 -9.68
CA THR A 52 4.53 8.65 -9.47
C THR A 52 5.63 9.59 -8.96
N GLU A 53 6.55 9.11 -8.13
CA GLU A 53 7.69 9.88 -7.64
C GLU A 53 8.65 10.26 -8.78
N LEU A 54 8.94 9.31 -9.67
CA LEU A 54 9.76 9.56 -10.85
C LEU A 54 9.07 10.54 -11.81
N VAL A 55 7.79 10.32 -12.11
CA VAL A 55 7.00 11.16 -13.02
C VAL A 55 6.83 12.58 -12.45
N ALA A 56 6.58 12.71 -11.15
CA ALA A 56 6.47 14.01 -10.49
C ALA A 56 7.78 14.80 -10.57
N GLY A 57 8.92 14.17 -10.30
CA GLY A 57 10.23 14.80 -10.44
C GLY A 57 10.49 15.31 -11.86
N LEU A 58 10.20 14.49 -12.86
CA LEU A 58 10.35 14.86 -14.26
C LEU A 58 9.36 15.96 -14.68
N ALA A 59 8.09 15.88 -14.26
CA ALA A 59 7.07 16.86 -14.58
C ALA A 59 7.40 18.24 -13.99
N ILE A 60 7.92 18.29 -12.75
CA ILE A 60 8.37 19.53 -12.11
C ILE A 60 9.59 20.09 -12.85
N GLY A 61 10.60 19.24 -13.14
CA GLY A 61 11.80 19.65 -13.87
C GLY A 61 11.47 20.19 -15.26
N PHE A 62 10.59 19.49 -15.99
CA PHE A 62 10.11 19.93 -17.29
C PHE A 62 9.31 21.22 -17.20
N GLY A 63 8.36 21.33 -16.26
CA GLY A 63 7.52 22.52 -16.11
C GLY A 63 8.33 23.78 -15.80
N ILE A 64 9.30 23.67 -14.87
CA ILE A 64 10.19 24.79 -14.52
C ILE A 64 11.12 25.12 -15.68
N GLY A 65 11.77 24.11 -16.26
CA GLY A 65 12.72 24.30 -17.35
C GLY A 65 12.07 24.91 -18.60
N PHE A 66 10.90 24.40 -18.99
CA PHE A 66 10.10 24.94 -20.09
C PHE A 66 9.62 26.37 -19.81
N GLY A 67 9.14 26.65 -18.59
CA GLY A 67 8.68 27.98 -18.21
C GLY A 67 9.81 29.01 -18.25
N LEU A 68 10.98 28.68 -17.71
CA LEU A 68 12.16 29.56 -17.74
C LEU A 68 12.67 29.78 -19.15
N ASP A 69 12.82 28.72 -19.93
CA ASP A 69 13.30 28.86 -21.31
C ASP A 69 12.34 29.68 -22.19
N THR A 70 11.04 29.62 -21.93
CA THR A 70 10.03 30.43 -22.64
C THR A 70 10.11 31.90 -22.23
N LEU A 71 10.33 32.19 -20.94
CA LEU A 71 10.43 33.56 -20.44
C LEU A 71 11.72 34.27 -20.87
N PHE A 72 12.84 33.53 -20.90
CA PHE A 72 14.16 34.07 -21.21
C PHE A 72 14.59 33.83 -22.68
N SER A 73 13.77 33.17 -23.51
CA SER A 73 14.12 32.74 -24.88
C SER A 73 15.42 31.93 -24.96
N THR A 74 15.75 31.17 -23.92
CA THR A 74 16.99 30.38 -23.80
C THR A 74 16.82 28.91 -24.19
N MET A 75 15.70 28.54 -24.81
CA MET A 75 15.43 27.15 -25.22
C MET A 75 16.62 26.55 -25.98
N PRO A 76 17.14 25.36 -25.58
CA PRO A 76 16.64 24.44 -24.54
C PRO A 76 17.54 24.38 -23.28
N LEU A 77 18.25 25.45 -22.92
CA LEU A 77 19.29 25.41 -21.89
C LEU A 77 18.73 25.07 -20.49
N PHE A 78 17.75 25.83 -19.98
CA PHE A 78 17.19 25.55 -18.65
C PHE A 78 16.34 24.29 -18.66
N LEU A 79 15.66 23.97 -19.78
CA LEU A 79 14.91 22.72 -19.92
C LEU A 79 15.81 21.51 -19.66
N VAL A 80 16.98 21.44 -20.30
CA VAL A 80 17.91 20.32 -20.11
C VAL A 80 18.40 20.25 -18.66
N ILE A 81 18.83 21.38 -18.09
CA ILE A 81 19.34 21.42 -16.71
C ILE A 81 18.26 20.98 -15.71
N PHE A 82 17.06 21.55 -15.79
CA PHE A 82 15.99 21.25 -14.84
C PHE A 82 15.38 19.86 -15.03
N VAL A 83 15.33 19.33 -16.25
CA VAL A 83 14.95 17.92 -16.48
C VAL A 83 15.94 16.97 -15.82
N LEU A 84 17.25 17.21 -15.96
CA LEU A 84 18.26 16.39 -15.30
C LEU A 84 18.16 16.48 -13.77
N LEU A 85 17.98 17.69 -13.23
CA LEU A 85 17.77 17.89 -11.79
C LEU A 85 16.48 17.19 -11.31
N GLY A 86 15.38 17.30 -12.06
CA GLY A 86 14.12 16.65 -11.78
C GLY A 86 14.21 15.12 -11.81
N LEU A 87 14.96 14.56 -12.76
CA LEU A 87 15.26 13.13 -12.84
C LEU A 87 16.07 12.67 -11.62
N VAL A 88 17.15 13.38 -11.28
CA VAL A 88 17.98 13.06 -10.09
C VAL A 88 17.14 13.10 -8.82
N ALA A 89 16.29 14.12 -8.67
CA ALA A 89 15.38 14.22 -7.53
C ALA A 89 14.38 13.06 -7.49
N GLY A 90 13.73 12.73 -8.62
CA GLY A 90 12.75 11.64 -8.71
C GLY A 90 13.35 10.26 -8.44
N VAL A 91 14.56 9.99 -8.94
CA VAL A 91 15.29 8.75 -8.64
C VAL A 91 15.67 8.70 -7.16
N LYS A 92 16.13 9.80 -6.58
CA LYS A 92 16.48 9.87 -5.15
C LYS A 92 15.28 9.59 -4.25
N THR A 93 14.10 10.12 -4.57
CA THR A 93 12.87 9.83 -3.80
C THR A 93 12.43 8.38 -3.95
N MET A 94 12.48 7.84 -5.17
CA MET A 94 12.18 6.43 -5.41
C MET A 94 13.10 5.49 -4.62
N MET A 95 14.41 5.75 -4.62
CA MET A 95 15.39 4.96 -3.85
C MET A 95 15.17 5.09 -2.34
N ARG A 96 14.77 6.27 -1.86
CA ARG A 96 14.40 6.46 -0.46
C ARG A 96 13.19 5.60 -0.09
N THR A 97 12.14 5.61 -0.91
CA THR A 97 10.95 4.78 -0.73
C THR A 97 11.33 3.30 -0.69
N ALA A 98 12.15 2.83 -1.64
CA ALA A 98 12.64 1.45 -1.65
C ALA A 98 13.42 1.07 -0.36
N ASN A 99 14.27 1.97 0.14
CA ASN A 99 15.03 1.75 1.36
C ASN A 99 14.19 1.78 2.64
N GLU A 100 13.14 2.60 2.70
CA GLU A 100 12.20 2.63 3.83
C GLU A 100 11.43 1.31 3.95
N ILE A 101 11.08 0.71 2.81
CA ILE A 101 10.31 -0.55 2.75
C ILE A 101 11.22 -1.75 3.02
N GLY A 102 12.46 -1.73 2.54
CA GLY A 102 13.46 -2.77 2.84
C GLY A 102 13.94 -2.80 4.30
N LYS A 103 13.65 -1.73 5.08
CA LYS A 103 14.04 -1.60 6.49
C LYS A 103 12.94 -1.96 7.49
N THR A 104 11.74 -2.35 7.06
CA THR A 104 10.74 -2.92 7.98
C THR A 104 11.32 -4.18 8.64
N PRO A 105 11.49 -4.23 9.98
CA PRO A 105 12.09 -5.36 10.67
C PRO A 105 11.08 -6.52 10.65
N GLY A 106 11.34 -7.51 9.80
CA GLY A 106 10.41 -8.60 9.57
C GLY A 106 11.04 -9.78 8.84
N ARG A 107 12.12 -10.33 9.38
CA ARG A 107 12.47 -11.74 9.17
C ARG A 107 13.06 -12.34 10.46
N PRO A 108 12.23 -12.85 11.39
CA PRO A 108 12.70 -13.82 12.35
C PRO A 108 12.87 -15.14 11.60
N GLY A 109 14.12 -15.56 11.34
CA GLY A 109 14.33 -16.82 10.62
C GLY A 109 15.75 -17.19 10.19
N ASP A 110 16.79 -16.45 10.60
CA ASP A 110 18.18 -16.93 10.49
C ASP A 110 18.78 -17.06 11.91
N ASP A 111 18.17 -17.95 12.70
CA ASP A 111 18.86 -18.68 13.75
C ASP A 111 18.73 -20.16 13.42
N LYS A 112 19.56 -20.62 12.48
CA LYS A 112 19.92 -22.03 12.39
C LYS A 112 21.35 -22.10 12.86
N GLY A 113 21.51 -22.58 14.09
CA GLY A 113 22.81 -22.88 14.66
C GLY A 113 23.62 -23.79 13.76
N GLU A 114 24.90 -23.45 13.66
CA GLU A 114 26.04 -24.35 13.63
C GLU A 114 27.12 -23.77 14.56
#